data_AF-L9XRE2-F1
#
_entry.id   AF-L9XRE2-F1
#
_cell.length_a   1.000
_cell.length_b   1.000
_cell.length_c   1.000
_cell.angle_alpha   90.00
_cell.angle_beta   90.00
_cell.angle_gamma   90.00
#
_symmetry.space_group_name_H-M   'P 1'
#
loop_
_entity.id
_entity.type
_entity.pdbx_description
1 polymer ?
#
loop_
_entity_poly.entity_id
_entity_poly.type
_entity_poly.pdbx_seq_one_letter_code
_entity_poly.pdbx_strand_id
1 'polypeptide(L)'
;MSTSVKVTDTTKSRLEELQAEIRLETGRNVTQQELLERIVTDTYESKEELIESFRDDFEPLSDDEIDQWLSGTVDSGVETTEDEIDDVLYGE
;
A
#
# COMPACT_ATOMS: atom_id res chain seq x y z
N MET A 1 12.39 27.28 -5.69
CA MET A 1 12.15 26.88 -7.09
C MET A 1 10.75 26.29 -7.15
N SER A 2 9.88 26.76 -8.04
CA SER A 2 8.57 26.12 -8.23
C SER A 2 8.73 24.97 -9.21
N THR A 3 8.44 23.75 -8.77
CA THR A 3 8.38 22.57 -9.64
C THR A 3 6.96 22.41 -10.19
N SER A 4 6.82 22.07 -11.47
CA SER A 4 5.52 21.83 -12.09
C SER A 4 5.25 20.33 -12.15
N VAL A 5 4.08 19.89 -11.67
CA VAL A 5 3.62 18.50 -11.70
C VAL A 5 2.46 18.40 -12.67
N LYS A 6 2.52 17.43 -13.59
CA LYS A 6 1.41 17.15 -14.50
C LYS A 6 0.38 16.32 -13.77
N VAL A 7 -0.87 16.78 -13.77
CA VAL A 7 -2.02 16.08 -13.21
C VAL A 7 -3.07 15.88 -14.28
N THR A 8 -3.86 14.82 -14.15
CA THR A 8 -5.03 14.60 -15.01
C THR A 8 -6.15 15.56 -14.61
N ASP A 9 -7.11 15.79 -15.51
CA ASP A 9 -8.31 16.58 -15.19
C ASP A 9 -9.09 15.99 -14.01
N THR A 10 -9.19 14.65 -13.95
CA THR A 10 -9.82 13.95 -12.82
C THR A 10 -9.12 14.23 -11.49
N THR A 11 -7.78 14.14 -11.47
CA THR A 11 -6.99 14.44 -10.27
C THR A 11 -7.19 15.90 -9.84
N LYS A 12 -7.20 16.83 -10.80
CA LYS A 12 -7.45 18.24 -10.53
C LYS A 12 -8.82 18.49 -9.93
N SER A 13 -9.89 17.89 -10.49
CA SER A 13 -11.25 18.01 -9.94
C SER A 13 -11.35 17.47 -8.51
N ARG A 14 -10.70 16.35 -8.20
CA ARG A 14 -10.65 15.81 -6.83
C ARG A 14 -9.95 16.76 -5.85
N LEU A 15 -8.86 17.41 -6.27
CA LEU A 15 -8.20 18.42 -5.44
C LEU A 15 -9.12 19.62 -5.17
N GLU A 16 -9.87 20.09 -6.18
CA GLU A 16 -10.81 21.20 -6.02
C GLU A 16 -11.97 20.85 -5.08
N GLU A 17 -12.49 19.61 -5.15
CA GLU A 17 -13.51 19.08 -4.26
C GLU A 17 -13.03 19.06 -2.80
N LEU A 18 -11.84 18.51 -2.54
CA LEU A 18 -11.23 18.50 -1.22
C LEU A 18 -10.97 19.91 -0.67
N GLN A 19 -10.54 20.85 -1.51
CA GLN A 19 -10.38 22.25 -1.09
C GLN A 19 -11.72 22.87 -0.67
N ALA A 20 -12.79 22.59 -1.41
CA ALA A 20 -14.13 23.09 -1.08
C ALA A 20 -14.63 22.49 0.24
N GLU A 21 -14.44 21.20 0.45
CA GLU A 21 -14.81 20.50 1.69
C GLU A 21 -14.05 21.06 2.90
N ILE A 22 -12.72 21.21 2.81
CA ILE A 22 -11.89 21.85 3.86
C ILE A 22 -12.41 23.25 4.18
N ARG A 23 -12.78 24.03 3.17
CA ARG A 23 -13.33 25.37 3.37
C ARG A 23 -14.68 25.33 4.07
N LEU A 24 -15.55 24.38 3.72
CA LEU A 24 -16.87 24.24 4.33
C LEU A 24 -16.77 23.82 5.80
N GLU A 25 -15.89 22.89 6.13
CA GLU A 25 -15.78 22.37 7.50
C GLU A 25 -14.96 23.28 8.42
N THR A 26 -13.85 23.86 7.91
CA THR A 26 -12.88 24.59 8.73
C THR A 26 -12.95 26.11 8.56
N GLY A 27 -13.64 26.60 7.52
CA GLY A 27 -13.65 28.01 7.13
C GLY A 27 -12.35 28.51 6.51
N ARG A 28 -11.34 27.65 6.33
CA ARG A 28 -10.04 28.02 5.79
C ARG A 28 -9.96 27.81 4.28
N ASN A 29 -9.41 28.78 3.57
CA ASN A 29 -9.02 28.59 2.17
C ASN A 29 -7.60 28.03 2.15
N VAL A 30 -7.40 26.94 1.42
CA VAL A 30 -6.09 26.32 1.19
C VAL A 30 -5.82 26.29 -0.31
N THR A 31 -4.56 26.44 -0.71
CA THR A 31 -4.15 26.30 -2.11
C THR A 31 -4.00 24.83 -2.51
N GLN A 32 -4.01 24.54 -3.81
CA GLN A 32 -3.77 23.17 -4.31
C GLN A 32 -2.35 22.69 -3.95
N GLN A 33 -1.38 23.59 -3.93
CA GLN A 33 -0.02 23.28 -3.52
C GLN A 33 0.03 22.86 -2.05
N GLU A 34 -0.57 23.65 -1.14
CA GLU A 34 -0.59 23.32 0.30
C GLU A 34 -1.30 21.99 0.55
N LEU A 35 -2.41 21.73 -0.14
CA LEU A 35 -3.12 20.46 -0.04
C LEU A 35 -2.25 19.28 -0.51
N LEU A 36 -1.59 19.42 -1.66
CA LEU A 36 -0.69 18.38 -2.19
C LEU A 36 0.51 18.14 -1.27
N GLU A 37 1.14 19.19 -0.76
CA GLU A 37 2.26 19.07 0.18
C GLU A 37 1.84 18.34 1.46
N ARG A 38 0.64 18.64 1.98
CA ARG A 38 0.08 17.94 3.14
C ARG A 38 -0.14 16.45 2.85
N ILE A 39 -0.84 16.13 1.76
CA ILE A 39 -1.11 14.73 1.38
C ILE A 39 0.19 13.95 1.21
N VAL A 40 1.18 14.51 0.52
CA VAL A 40 2.48 13.85 0.33
C VAL A 40 3.19 13.65 1.66
N THR A 41 3.17 14.64 2.56
CA THR A 41 3.79 14.51 3.89
C THR A 41 3.13 13.40 4.70
N ASP A 42 1.80 13.39 4.74
CA ASP A 42 1.03 12.41 5.50
C ASP A 42 1.22 10.99 4.92
N THR A 43 1.22 10.84 3.59
CA THR A 43 1.49 9.54 2.94
C THR A 43 2.94 9.08 3.09
N TYR A 44 3.90 10.02 3.23
CA TYR A 44 5.30 9.65 3.42
C TYR A 44 5.55 8.93 4.75
N GLU A 45 4.71 9.16 5.76
CA GLU A 45 4.76 8.41 7.03
C GLU A 45 4.37 6.93 6.81
N SER A 46 3.46 6.65 5.87
CA SER A 46 3.07 5.29 5.41
C SER A 46 3.70 4.92 4.07
N LYS A 47 4.96 5.31 3.82
CA LYS A 47 5.63 5.12 2.52
C LYS A 47 5.68 3.66 2.04
N GLU A 48 5.68 2.70 2.95
CA GLU A 48 5.79 1.27 2.62
C GLU A 48 4.55 0.78 1.89
N GLU A 49 3.35 1.11 2.39
CA GLU A 49 2.07 0.81 1.73
C GLU A 49 1.96 1.51 0.38
N LEU A 50 2.44 2.77 0.29
CA LEU A 50 2.46 3.49 -0.97
C LEU A 50 3.38 2.79 -1.99
N ILE A 51 4.59 2.40 -1.60
CA ILE A 51 5.52 1.66 -2.47
C ILE A 51 4.91 0.34 -2.92
N GLU A 52 4.26 -0.39 -2.00
CA GLU A 52 3.60 -1.65 -2.32
C GLU A 52 2.49 -1.47 -3.35
N SER A 53 1.72 -0.37 -3.29
CA SER A 53 0.67 -0.07 -4.28
C SER A 53 1.18 0.15 -5.71
N PHE A 54 2.48 0.38 -5.90
CA PHE A 54 3.12 0.51 -7.21
C PHE A 54 3.87 -0.76 -7.65
N ARG A 55 3.94 -1.80 -6.80
CA ARG A 55 4.37 -3.11 -7.25
C ARG A 55 3.21 -3.71 -8.03
N ASP A 56 3.48 -4.16 -9.25
CA ASP A 56 2.51 -4.93 -10.03
C ASP A 56 2.07 -6.17 -9.22
N ASP A 57 0.85 -6.67 -9.48
CA ASP A 57 0.25 -7.85 -8.86
C ASP A 57 1.29 -8.92 -8.50
N PHE A 58 1.20 -9.44 -7.26
CA PHE A 58 2.03 -10.52 -6.71
C PHE A 58 2.83 -11.26 -7.77
N GLU A 59 4.14 -11.00 -7.82
CA GLU A 59 5.05 -11.73 -8.71
C GLU A 59 5.36 -13.08 -8.03
N PRO A 60 4.76 -14.20 -8.47
CA PRO A 60 5.07 -15.49 -7.89
C PRO A 60 6.55 -15.81 -8.15
N LEU A 61 7.14 -16.61 -7.25
CA LEU A 61 8.43 -17.21 -7.51
C LEU A 61 8.36 -18.01 -8.83
N SER A 62 9.42 -17.94 -9.63
CA SER A 62 9.58 -18.83 -10.77
C SER A 62 9.71 -20.29 -10.32
N ASP A 63 9.44 -21.25 -11.21
CA ASP A 63 9.57 -22.68 -10.89
C ASP A 63 10.97 -23.03 -10.35
N ASP A 64 12.03 -22.41 -10.90
CA ASP A 64 13.41 -22.58 -10.43
C ASP A 64 13.62 -22.04 -9.00
N GLU A 65 12.96 -20.93 -8.65
CA GLU A 65 13.00 -20.35 -7.30
C GLU A 65 12.18 -21.17 -6.30
N ILE A 66 11.05 -21.74 -6.74
CA ILE A 66 10.25 -22.68 -5.95
C ILE A 66 11.06 -23.95 -5.66
N ASP A 67 11.70 -24.52 -6.68
CA ASP A 67 12.54 -25.71 -6.52
C ASP A 67 13.74 -25.43 -5.61
N GLN A 68 14.37 -24.25 -5.74
CA GLN A 68 15.43 -23.83 -4.83
C GLN A 68 14.92 -23.67 -3.39
N TRP A 69 13.77 -23.03 -3.20
CA TRP A 69 13.14 -22.84 -1.90
C TRP A 69 12.82 -24.20 -1.24
N LEU A 70 12.30 -25.15 -2.02
CA LEU A 70 11.93 -26.49 -1.56
C LEU A 70 13.12 -27.46 -1.47
N SER A 71 14.29 -27.14 -2.04
CA SER A 71 15.43 -28.06 -2.11
C SER A 71 15.95 -28.56 -0.75
N GLY A 72 15.69 -27.84 0.33
CA GLY A 72 16.06 -28.24 1.69
C GLY A 72 14.92 -28.83 2.52
N THR A 73 13.72 -28.92 1.94
CA THR A 73 12.53 -29.43 2.63
C THR A 73 12.46 -30.95 2.52
N VAL A 74 11.85 -31.57 3.53
CA VAL A 74 11.60 -33.01 3.56
C VAL A 74 10.12 -33.21 3.78
N ASP A 75 9.52 -34.07 2.96
CA ASP A 75 8.15 -34.53 3.22
C ASP A 75 8.17 -35.40 4.48
N SER A 76 7.50 -34.94 5.53
CA SER A 76 7.42 -35.66 6.81
C SER A 76 6.47 -36.86 6.75
N GLY A 77 5.71 -37.00 5.66
CA GLY A 77 4.64 -37.99 5.50
C GLY A 77 3.43 -37.72 6.41
N VAL A 78 3.37 -36.56 7.06
CA VAL A 78 2.26 -36.15 7.94
C VAL A 78 1.54 -35.01 7.26
N GLU A 79 0.32 -35.27 6.79
CA GLU A 79 -0.58 -34.20 6.37
C GLU A 79 -0.97 -33.39 7.61
N THR A 80 -0.81 -32.08 7.55
CA THR A 80 -1.16 -31.16 8.64
C THR A 80 -2.16 -30.14 8.12
N THR A 81 -3.22 -29.89 8.88
CA THR A 81 -4.20 -28.83 8.58
C THR A 81 -3.89 -27.53 9.31
N GLU A 82 -4.55 -26.45 8.91
CA GLU A 82 -4.49 -25.16 9.61
C GLU A 82 -4.90 -25.30 11.09
N ASP A 83 -6.02 -25.99 11.37
CA ASP A 83 -6.52 -26.20 12.73
C ASP A 83 -5.47 -26.90 13.62
N GLU A 84 -4.77 -27.92 13.11
CA GLU A 84 -3.72 -28.64 13.86
C GLU A 84 -2.49 -27.77 14.16
N ILE A 85 -2.18 -26.81 13.29
CA ILE A 85 -1.09 -25.85 13.49
C ILE A 85 -1.48 -24.82 14.54
N ASP A 86 -2.70 -24.30 14.46
CA ASP A 86 -3.20 -23.30 15.39
C ASP A 86 -3.33 -23.87 16.81
N ASP A 87 -3.77 -25.12 16.96
CA ASP A 87 -3.78 -25.84 18.24
C ASP A 87 -2.37 -25.92 18.87
N VAL A 88 -1.31 -26.06 18.06
CA VAL A 88 0.07 -26.15 18.55
C VAL A 88 0.69 -24.78 18.82
N LEU A 89 0.42 -23.79 17.96
CA LEU A 89 1.04 -22.46 18.03
C LEU A 89 0.30 -21.51 18.97
N TYR A 90 -1.02 -21.60 19.02
CA TYR A 90 -1.89 -20.66 19.74
C TYR A 90 -2.67 -21.31 20.88
N GLY A 91 -2.85 -22.64 20.86
CA GLY A 91 -3.28 -23.43 22.03
C GLY A 91 -4.68 -23.11 22.53
N GLU A 92 -5.65 -22.94 21.63
CA GLU A 92 -7.06 -22.80 22.05
C GLU A 92 -7.61 -24.07 22.73
#